data_AF-A0A2L2YJF7-F1
#
_entry.id   AF-A0A2L2YJF7-F1
#
_cell.length_a   1.000
_cell.length_b   1.000
_cell.length_c   1.000
_cell.angle_alpha   90.00
_cell.angle_beta   90.00
_cell.angle_gamma   90.00
#
_symmetry.space_group_name_H-M   'P 1'
#
loop_
_entity.id
_entity.type
_entity.pdbx_description
1 polymer ?
#
loop_
_entity_poly.entity_id
_entity_poly.type
_entity_poly.pdbx_seq_one_letter_code
_entity_poly.pdbx_strand_id
1 'polypeptide(L)' 'IKSLNEYLADDSYIEGFQPSKADTTVFQALTSAPSAQHPHSLRWYNHIKSNGKSITSLPGCKKDISAFSE' A
#
# COMPACT_ATOMS: atom_id res chain seq x y z
N ILE A 1 -4.66 -4.20 -8.64
CA ILE A 1 -5.46 -4.25 -7.39
C ILE A 1 -5.63 -5.68 -6.87
N LYS A 2 -6.06 -6.65 -7.68
CA LYS A 2 -6.21 -8.04 -7.24
C LYS A 2 -4.93 -8.60 -6.59
N SER A 3 -3.80 -8.52 -7.28
CA SER A 3 -2.49 -9.00 -6.77
C SER A 3 -2.05 -8.26 -5.49
N LEU A 4 -2.34 -6.95 -5.38
CA LEU A 4 -2.11 -6.17 -4.16
C LEU A 4 -3.00 -6.65 -2.99
N ASN A 5 -4.24 -7.03 -3.27
CA ASN A 5 -5.15 -7.55 -2.25
C ASN A 5 -4.74 -8.92 -1.74
N GLU A 6 -4.27 -9.78 -2.64
CA GLU A 6 -3.74 -11.10 -2.31
C GLU A 6 -2.45 -10.98 -1.48
N TYR A 7 -1.52 -10.11 -1.87
CA TYR A 7 -0.31 -9.84 -1.09
C TYR A 7 -0.63 -9.33 0.32
N LEU A 8 -1.50 -8.33 0.44
CA LEU A 8 -1.90 -7.74 1.72
C LEU A 8 -2.83 -8.64 2.56
N ALA A 9 -3.17 -9.83 2.09
CA ALA A 9 -3.88 -10.81 2.92
C ALA A 9 -3.03 -11.19 4.14
N ASP A 10 -1.73 -11.43 3.91
CA ASP A 10 -0.77 -11.84 4.93
C ASP A 10 0.11 -10.67 5.40
N ASP A 11 0.16 -9.58 4.65
CA ASP A 11 0.98 -8.40 4.95
C ASP A 11 0.17 -7.16 5.35
N SER A 12 0.72 -6.38 6.30
CA SER A 12 0.13 -5.10 6.73
C SER A 12 0.67 -3.88 5.97
N TYR A 13 1.81 -4.03 5.30
CA TYR A 13 2.53 -2.98 4.56
C TYR A 13 3.10 -3.55 3.27
N ILE A 14 3.55 -2.69 2.36
CA ILE A 14 4.18 -3.11 1.09
C ILE A 14 5.57 -3.73 1.31
N GLU A 15 6.22 -3.40 2.43
CA GLU A 15 7.50 -4.00 2.82
C GLU A 15 7.68 -3.99 4.34
N GLY A 16 8.13 -5.12 4.89
CA GLY A 16 8.44 -5.25 6.30
C GLY A 16 7.20 -5.12 7.20
N PHE A 17 7.42 -4.69 8.44
CA PHE A 17 6.37 -4.63 9.48
C PHE A 17 6.04 -3.19 9.90
N GLN A 18 6.58 -2.19 9.20
CA GLN A 18 6.38 -0.77 9.48
C GLN A 18 6.10 -0.02 8.18
N PRO A 19 5.41 1.14 8.23
CA PRO A 19 5.18 1.96 7.04
C PRO A 19 6.50 2.38 6.38
N SER A 20 6.56 2.26 5.05
CA SER A 20 7.77 2.51 4.25
C SER A 20 7.51 3.40 3.03
N LYS A 21 8.59 3.80 2.32
CA LYS A 21 8.46 4.49 1.02
C LYS A 21 7.77 3.65 -0.06
N ALA A 22 7.77 2.32 0.08
CA ALA A 22 7.03 1.44 -0.81
C ALA A 22 5.52 1.66 -0.66
N ASP A 23 5.03 1.80 0.58
CA ASP A 23 3.62 2.13 0.84
C ASP A 23 3.24 3.47 0.22
N THR A 24 4.13 4.46 0.30
CA THR A 24 3.91 5.78 -0.31
C THR A 24 3.75 5.68 -1.82
N THR A 25 4.60 4.88 -2.46
CA THR A 25 4.64 4.72 -3.92
C THR A 25 3.36 4.03 -4.41
N VAL A 26 2.98 2.92 -3.78
CA VAL A 26 1.75 2.20 -4.13
C VAL A 26 0.53 3.05 -3.82
N PHE A 27 0.50 3.76 -2.69
CA PHE A 27 -0.62 4.62 -2.29
C PHE A 27 -0.82 5.78 -3.28
N GLN A 28 0.25 6.41 -3.75
CA GLN A 28 0.18 7.51 -4.72
C GLN A 28 -0.27 7.05 -6.11
N ALA A 29 0.02 5.80 -6.50
CA ALA A 29 -0.49 5.25 -7.74
C ALA A 29 -1.97 4.87 -7.68
N LEU A 30 -2.50 4.66 -6.48
CA LEU A 30 -3.93 4.53 -6.26
C LEU A 30 -4.57 5.92 -6.20
N THR A 31 -5.20 6.33 -7.30
CA THR A 31 -5.91 7.61 -7.38
C THR A 31 -7.18 7.67 -6.53
N SER A 32 -7.70 6.50 -6.12
CA SER A 32 -8.90 6.37 -5.27
C SER A 32 -8.84 5.14 -4.38
N ALA A 33 -9.72 5.09 -3.38
CA ALA A 33 -9.86 3.92 -2.51
C ALA A 33 -10.24 2.66 -3.34
N PRO A 34 -9.63 1.50 -3.05
CA PRO A 34 -10.05 0.23 -3.63
C PRO A 34 -11.51 -0.12 -3.32
N SER A 35 -12.15 -0.90 -4.19
CA SER A 35 -13.50 -1.44 -3.94
C SER A 35 -13.54 -2.31 -2.69
N ALA A 36 -14.70 -2.37 -2.02
CA ALA A 36 -14.94 -3.26 -0.88
C ALA A 36 -14.77 -4.76 -1.22
N GLN A 37 -14.75 -5.12 -2.51
CA GLN A 37 -14.42 -6.46 -3.01
C GLN A 37 -12.94 -6.83 -2.78
N HIS A 38 -12.08 -5.85 -2.49
CA HIS A 38 -10.67 -6.02 -2.15
C HIS A 38 -10.41 -5.55 -0.72
N PRO A 39 -10.90 -6.29 0.29
CA PRO A 39 -10.93 -5.84 1.68
C PRO A 39 -9.53 -5.58 2.25
N HIS A 40 -8.51 -6.36 1.86
CA HIS A 40 -7.15 -6.19 2.35
C HIS A 40 -6.50 -4.94 1.79
N SER A 41 -6.66 -4.70 0.48
CA SER A 41 -6.20 -3.45 -0.15
C SER A 41 -6.95 -2.24 0.41
N LEU A 42 -8.25 -2.33 0.65
CA LEU A 42 -9.03 -1.23 1.22
C LEU A 42 -8.62 -0.93 2.66
N ARG A 43 -8.43 -1.96 3.50
CA ARG A 43 -7.90 -1.85 4.86
C ARG A 43 -6.57 -1.09 4.87
N TRP A 44 -5.62 -1.56 4.07
CA TRP A 44 -4.30 -0.93 3.94
C TRP A 44 -4.40 0.49 3.41
N TYR A 45 -5.18 0.75 2.36
CA TYR A 45 -5.34 2.10 1.80
C TYR A 45 -5.86 3.09 2.86
N ASN A 46 -6.87 2.70 3.64
CA ASN A 46 -7.40 3.54 4.71
C ASN A 46 -6.38 3.77 5.83
N HIS A 47 -5.61 2.73 6.19
CA HIS A 47 -4.53 2.84 7.18
C HIS A 47 -3.42 3.79 6.72
N ILE A 48 -2.99 3.66 5.47
CA ILE A 48 -1.97 4.53 4.90
C ILE A 48 -2.49 5.97 4.71
N LYS A 49 -3.76 6.15 4.33
CA LYS A 49 -4.41 7.46 4.23
C LYS A 49 -4.48 8.17 5.58
N SER A 50 -4.74 7.45 6.68
CA SER A 50 -4.84 8.06 8.02
C SER A 50 -3.50 8.61 8.52
N ASN A 51 -2.37 8.12 8.00
CA ASN A 51 -1.03 8.67 8.27
C ASN A 51 -0.85 10.10 7.71
N GLY A 52 -1.68 10.53 6.74
CA GLY A 52 -1.70 11.91 6.27
C GLY A 52 -0.35 12.37 5.69
N LYS A 53 0.21 13.46 6.21
CA LYS A 53 1.48 14.05 5.73
C LYS A 53 2.72 13.24 6.12
N SER A 54 2.64 12.32 7.08
CA SER A 54 3.82 11.55 7.49
C SER A 54 4.24 10.51 6.44
N ILE A 55 3.32 10.15 5.54
CA ILE A 55 3.59 9.20 4.44
C ILE A 55 4.73 9.69 3.53
N THR A 56 4.90 11.00 3.34
CA THR A 56 5.95 11.54 2.47
C THR A 56 7.35 11.50 3.10
N SER A 57 7.46 11.16 4.38
CA SER A 57 8.71 11.13 5.16
C SER A 57 9.06 9.73 5.69
N LEU A 58 8.49 8.66 5.11
CA LEU A 58 8.74 7.30 5.58
C LEU A 58 10.16 6.81 5.28
N PRO A 59 10.75 5.97 6.16
CA PRO A 59 12.03 5.31 5.91
C PRO A 59 11.90 4.22 4.83
N GLY A 60 13.03 3.74 4.29
CA GLY A 60 13.08 2.64 3.31
C GLY A 60 13.45 3.05 1.87
N CYS A 61 13.57 2.05 1.00
CA CYS A 61 13.81 2.21 -0.44
C CYS A 61 12.48 2.23 -1.23
N LYS A 62 12.47 2.87 -2.41
CA LYS A 62 11.29 2.88 -3.29
C LYS A 62 11.19 1.50 -3.96
N LYS A 63 10.16 0.71 -3.63
CA LYS A 63 9.76 -0.45 -4.44
C LYS A 63 8.74 -0.01 -5.48
N ASP A 64 8.96 -0.44 -6.72
CA ASP A 64 8.12 -0.11 -7.86
C ASP A 64 6.88 -1.01 -7.92
N ILE A 65 5.77 -0.49 -8.47
CA ILE A 65 4.48 -1.19 -8.58
C ILE A 65 4.52 -2.37 -9.55
N SER A 66 5.51 -2.41 -10.45
CA SER A 66 5.80 -3.58 -11.29
C SER A 66 5.96 -4.87 -10.49
N ALA A 67 6.34 -4.80 -9.21
CA ALA A 67 6.38 -5.97 -8.32
C ALA A 67 5.01 -6.64 -8.07
N PHE A 68 3.90 -5.97 -8.40
CA PHE A 68 2.53 -6.46 -8.22
C PHE A 68 1.79 -6.67 -9.56
N SER A 69 2.54 -6.65 -10.67
CA SER A 69 2.01 -6.75 -12.03
C SER A 69 2.32 -8.13 -12.62
N GLU A 70 1.62 -9.15 -12.15
CA GLU A 70 1.40 -10.41 -12.87
C GLU A 70 -0.04 -10.88 -12.61
#